data_AF-A0A1I7XBK5-F1
#
_entry.id   AF-A0A1I7XBK5-F1
#
_cell.length_a   1.000
_cell.length_b   1.000
_cell.length_c   1.000
_cell.angle_alpha   90.00
_cell.angle_beta   90.00
_cell.angle_gamma   90.00
#
_symmetry.space_group_name_H-M   'P 1'
#
loop_
_entity.id
_entity.type
_entity.pdbx_description
1 polymer ?
#
loop_
_entity_poly.entity_id
_entity_poly.type
_entity_poly.pdbx_seq_one_letter_code
_entity_poly.pdbx_strand_id
1 'polypeptide(L)'
;MSDRHMSSIFPECDKLKQIYDKCFTDFFQKFITPNYRHQYAVNPCDRLHQVYRECVEESLATKRPFEIDLNEIRKDYLNSEEDKLKDQQE
;
A
#
# COMPACT_ATOMS: atom_id res chain seq x y z
N MET A 1 -17.97 19.08 -7.32
CA MET A 1 -16.56 18.69 -7.56
C MET A 1 -16.42 17.29 -6.97
N SER A 2 -16.40 16.26 -7.80
CA SER A 2 -16.21 14.90 -7.30
C SER A 2 -14.79 14.79 -6.78
N ASP A 3 -14.63 14.65 -5.46
CA ASP A 3 -13.38 14.20 -4.86
C ASP A 3 -12.97 12.93 -5.61
N ARG A 4 -11.84 12.98 -6.31
CA ARG A 4 -11.26 11.85 -7.06
C ARG A 4 -10.63 10.88 -6.07
N HIS A 5 -11.45 10.33 -5.20
CA HIS A 5 -11.09 9.36 -4.18
C HIS A 5 -11.38 7.96 -4.73
N MET A 6 -10.39 7.08 -4.66
CA MET A 6 -10.56 5.67 -5.00
C MET A 6 -11.13 4.93 -3.81
N SER A 7 -12.37 4.44 -3.95
CA SER A 7 -13.00 3.64 -2.91
C SER A 7 -12.14 2.46 -2.50
N SER A 8 -12.02 2.20 -1.20
CA SER A 8 -11.39 1.00 -0.69
C SER A 8 -12.21 -0.25 -1.08
N ILE A 9 -11.55 -1.42 -1.07
CA ILE A 9 -12.19 -2.74 -1.27
C ILE A 9 -13.36 -2.91 -0.31
N PHE A 10 -13.25 -2.30 0.87
CA PHE A 10 -14.28 -2.30 1.88
C PHE A 10 -14.70 -0.88 2.27
N PRO A 11 -16.02 -0.59 2.31
CA PRO A 11 -16.51 0.74 2.65
C PRO A 11 -16.15 1.16 4.08
N GLU A 12 -15.97 0.22 5.02
CA GLU A 12 -15.55 0.53 6.38
C GLU A 12 -14.11 1.08 6.48
N CYS A 13 -13.22 0.68 5.56
CA CYS A 13 -11.82 1.13 5.52
C CYS A 13 -11.63 2.37 4.63
N ASP A 14 -12.70 2.83 3.98
CA ASP A 14 -12.65 3.89 2.97
C ASP A 14 -12.17 5.23 3.54
N LYS A 15 -12.67 5.58 4.73
CA LYS A 15 -12.25 6.79 5.45
C LYS A 15 -10.79 6.73 5.89
N LEU A 16 -10.31 5.55 6.30
CA LEU A 16 -8.90 5.34 6.66
C LEU A 16 -8.00 5.45 5.44
N LYS A 17 -8.44 4.89 4.30
CA LYS A 17 -7.76 5.01 3.01
C LYS A 17 -7.57 6.46 2.60
N GLN A 18 -8.62 7.27 2.66
CA GLN A 18 -8.54 8.70 2.30
C GLN A 18 -7.51 9.46 3.14
N ILE A 19 -7.49 9.22 4.45
CA ILE A 19 -6.56 9.89 5.37
C ILE A 19 -5.12 9.47 5.07
N TYR A 20 -4.90 8.17 4.83
CA TYR A 20 -3.60 7.64 4.45
C TYR A 20 -3.14 8.19 3.08
N ASP A 21 -3.96 8.11 2.04
CA ASP A 21 -3.61 8.54 0.68
C ASP A 21 -3.26 10.03 0.63
N LYS A 22 -3.97 10.87 1.41
CA LYS A 22 -3.64 12.29 1.56
C LYS A 22 -2.25 12.49 2.19
N CYS A 23 -1.98 11.81 3.29
CA CYS A 23 -0.68 11.87 3.95
C CYS A 23 0.44 11.38 3.01
N PHE A 24 0.20 10.27 2.32
CA PHE A 24 1.15 9.67 1.40
C PHE A 24 1.45 10.58 0.22
N THR A 25 0.45 11.23 -0.38
CA THR A 25 0.66 12.15 -1.51
C THR A 25 1.55 13.33 -1.11
N ASP A 26 1.31 13.92 0.06
CA ASP A 26 2.10 15.03 0.59
C ASP A 26 3.53 14.60 0.95
N PHE A 27 3.68 13.39 1.50
CA PHE A 27 4.99 12.81 1.82
C PHE A 27 5.76 12.46 0.55
N PHE A 28 5.11 11.82 -0.43
CA PHE A 28 5.72 11.34 -1.65
C PHE A 28 6.29 12.49 -2.49
N GLN A 29 5.57 13.62 -2.59
CA GLN A 29 6.08 14.83 -3.25
C GLN A 29 7.37 15.34 -2.61
N LYS A 30 7.48 15.28 -1.28
CA LYS A 30 8.70 15.68 -0.56
C LYS A 30 9.80 14.63 -0.75
N PHE A 31 9.44 13.35 -0.77
CA PHE A 31 10.36 12.23 -0.95
C PHE A 31 11.08 12.27 -2.29
N ILE A 32 10.37 12.53 -3.40
CA ILE A 32 10.96 12.63 -4.75
C ILE A 32 11.78 13.91 -4.98
N THR A 33 11.74 14.87 -4.05
CA THR A 33 12.48 16.12 -4.19
C THR A 33 13.97 15.88 -3.88
N PRO A 34 14.90 16.32 -4.75
CA PRO A 34 16.34 16.01 -4.60
C PRO A 34 16.98 16.53 -3.30
N ASN A 35 16.34 17.48 -2.62
CA ASN A 35 16.81 18.04 -1.35
C ASN A 35 16.40 17.21 -0.12
N TYR A 36 15.64 16.13 -0.29
CA TYR A 36 15.17 15.32 0.83
C TYR A 36 16.26 14.36 1.31
N ARG A 37 16.63 14.44 2.60
CA ARG A 37 17.63 13.53 3.19
C ARG A 37 16.99 12.18 3.52
N HIS A 38 17.08 11.26 2.58
CA HIS A 38 16.50 9.91 2.64
C HIS A 38 16.94 9.12 3.89
N GLN A 39 18.15 9.39 4.41
CA GLN A 39 18.72 8.66 5.55
C GLN A 39 18.08 8.96 6.92
N TYR A 40 17.27 10.01 7.05
CA TYR A 40 16.66 10.43 8.32
C TYR A 40 15.15 10.67 8.23
N ALA A 41 14.56 10.36 7.07
CA ALA A 41 13.16 10.57 6.80
C ALA A 41 12.33 9.41 7.33
N VAL A 42 11.91 9.50 8.59
CA VAL A 42 10.88 8.59 9.13
C VAL A 42 9.57 8.87 8.40
N ASN A 43 8.94 7.83 7.84
CA ASN A 43 7.65 7.97 7.18
C ASN A 43 6.60 8.45 8.20
N PRO A 44 6.05 9.68 8.08
CA PRO A 44 5.06 10.19 9.03
C PRO A 44 3.70 9.50 8.88
N CYS A 45 3.47 8.82 7.76
CA CYS A 45 2.21 8.15 7.43
C CYS A 45 2.20 6.68 7.86
N ASP A 46 3.28 6.17 8.47
CA ASP A 46 3.45 4.75 8.75
C ASP A 46 2.39 4.20 9.72
N ARG A 47 2.02 5.00 10.74
CA ARG A 47 0.92 4.64 11.64
C ARG A 47 -0.43 4.61 10.94
N LEU A 48 -0.68 5.54 10.02
CA LEU A 48 -1.92 5.59 9.24
C LEU A 48 -2.01 4.41 8.28
N HIS A 49 -0.87 4.03 7.69
CA HIS A 49 -0.74 2.85 6.85
C HIS A 49 -1.07 1.59 7.63
N GLN A 50 -0.50 1.44 8.84
CA GLN A 50 -0.73 0.28 9.69
C GLN A 50 -2.22 0.11 10.02
N VAL A 51 -2.89 1.18 10.47
CA VAL A 51 -4.32 1.12 10.83
C VAL A 51 -5.20 0.80 9.61
N TYR A 52 -4.90 1.40 8.44
CA TYR A 52 -5.61 1.07 7.21
C TYR A 52 -5.38 -0.39 6.80
N ARG A 53 -4.14 -0.87 6.87
CA ARG A 53 -3.76 -2.25 6.55
C ARG A 53 -4.46 -3.25 7.43
N GLU A 54 -4.49 -3.02 8.75
CA GLU A 54 -5.19 -3.89 9.71
C GLU A 54 -6.68 -4.01 9.38
N CYS A 55 -7.35 -2.88 9.08
CA CYS A 55 -8.75 -2.88 8.66
C CYS A 55 -8.98 -3.73 7.39
N VAL A 56 -8.10 -3.59 6.40
CA VAL A 56 -8.23 -4.33 5.13
C VAL A 56 -7.94 -5.81 5.32
N GLU A 57 -6.89 -6.17 6.07
CA GLU A 57 -6.53 -7.58 6.32
C GLU A 57 -7.62 -8.31 7.12
N GLU A 58 -8.20 -7.67 8.14
CA GLU A 58 -9.31 -8.23 8.93
C GLU A 58 -10.55 -8.46 8.06
N SER A 59 -10.92 -7.47 7.25
CA SER A 59 -12.06 -7.58 6.34
C SER A 59 -11.82 -8.58 5.21
N LEU A 60 -10.59 -8.70 4.68
CA LEU A 60 -10.22 -9.75 3.72
C LEU A 60 -10.34 -11.14 4.34
N ALA A 61 -9.87 -11.33 5.57
CA ALA A 61 -9.98 -12.62 6.27
C ALA A 61 -11.44 -13.02 6.54
N THR A 62 -12.28 -12.04 6.89
CA THR A 62 -13.68 -12.26 7.29
C THR A 62 -14.62 -12.41 6.10
N LYS A 63 -14.53 -11.51 5.12
CA LYS A 63 -15.48 -11.44 4.00
C LYS A 63 -15.01 -12.24 2.78
N ARG A 64 -13.71 -12.56 2.68
CA ARG A 64 -13.05 -13.23 1.53
C ARG A 64 -13.65 -12.86 0.16
N PRO A 65 -13.80 -11.57 -0.15
CA PRO A 65 -14.26 -11.21 -1.47
C PRO A 65 -13.18 -11.63 -2.50
N PHE A 66 -13.61 -12.23 -3.60
CA PHE A 66 -12.76 -12.56 -4.76
C PHE A 66 -11.67 -13.64 -4.57
N GLU A 67 -11.79 -14.52 -3.55
CA GLU A 67 -10.80 -15.61 -3.31
C GLU A 67 -9.35 -15.13 -3.20
N ILE A 68 -9.15 -13.91 -2.70
CA ILE A 68 -7.82 -13.33 -2.52
C ILE A 68 -7.03 -14.13 -1.48
N ASP A 69 -5.92 -14.75 -1.88
CA ASP A 69 -5.01 -15.43 -0.95
C ASP A 69 -4.12 -14.41 -0.22
N LEU A 70 -4.35 -14.26 1.08
CA LEU A 70 -3.54 -13.40 1.94
C LEU A 70 -2.07 -13.82 2.00
N ASN A 71 -1.76 -15.10 1.75
CA ASN A 71 -0.40 -15.59 1.75
C ASN A 71 0.38 -15.09 0.52
N GLU A 72 -0.31 -14.90 -0.61
CA GLU A 72 0.29 -14.33 -1.82
C GLU A 72 0.59 -12.84 -1.62
N ILE A 73 -0.32 -12.09 -0.97
CA ILE A 73 -0.13 -10.66 -0.65
C ILE A 73 1.06 -10.45 0.29
N ARG A 74 1.28 -11.37 1.23
CA ARG A 74 2.35 -11.27 2.24
C ARG A 74 3.71 -11.71 1.70
N LYS A 75 3.77 -12.31 0.51
CA LYS A 75 5.00 -12.81 -0.07
C LYS A 75 5.87 -11.64 -0.53
N ASP A 76 7.09 -11.55 0.00
CA ASP A 76 8.08 -10.59 -0.46
C ASP A 76 8.58 -11.03 -1.85
N TYR A 77 8.10 -10.35 -2.89
CA TYR A 77 8.44 -10.68 -4.28
C TYR A 77 9.67 -9.91 -4.78
N LEU A 78 9.84 -8.65 -4.39
CA LEU A 78 10.88 -7.76 -4.90
C LEU A 78 12.30 -8.27 -4.59
N ASN A 79 13.13 -8.43 -5.62
CA ASN A 79 14.49 -9.02 -5.57
C ASN A 79 14.55 -10.52 -5.21
N SER A 80 13.44 -11.24 -5.26
CA SER A 80 13.44 -12.70 -5.15
C SER A 80 13.90 -13.35 -6.48
N GLU A 81 14.31 -14.61 -6.44
CA GLU A 81 14.60 -15.40 -7.66
C GLU A 81 13.38 -15.52 -8.59
N GLU A 82 12.16 -15.30 -8.08
CA GLU A 82 10.92 -15.32 -8.83
C GLU A 82 10.66 -13.99 -9.58
N ASP A 83 11.21 -12.88 -9.09
CA ASP A 83 11.16 -11.53 -9.70
C ASP A 83 12.20 -11.33 -10.80
N LYS A 84 13.23 -12.20 -10.85
CA LYS A 84 14.13 -12.22 -11.99
C LYS A 84 13.31 -12.59 -13.22
N LEU A 85 13.26 -11.67 -14.20
CA LEU A 85 12.85 -11.98 -15.56
C LEU A 85 13.59 -13.26 -15.95
N LYS A 86 12.88 -14.39 -16.01
CA LYS A 86 13.42 -15.61 -16.58
C LYS A 86 13.80 -15.22 -17.99
N ASP A 87 15.09 -15.08 -18.25
CA ASP A 87 15.59 -15.01 -19.61
C ASP A 87 14.96 -16.20 -20.32
N GLN A 88 14.07 -15.93 -21.27
CA GLN A 88 13.64 -16.92 -22.23
C GLN A 88 14.87 -17.29 -23.05
N GLN A 89 15.70 -18.19 -22.51
CA GLN A 89 16.74 -18.87 -23.25
C GLN A 89 16.12 -20.11 -23.89
N GLU A 90 15.90 -19.95 -25.21
CA GLU A 90 15.90 -20.93 -26.31
C GLU A 90 15.17 -22.28 -26.15
#